data_AF-A0A843EIN6-F1
#
_entry.id   AF-A0A843EIN6-F1
#
_cell.length_a   1.000
_cell.length_b   1.000
_cell.length_c   1.000
_cell.angle_alpha   90.00
_cell.angle_beta   90.00
_cell.angle_gamma   90.00
#
_symmetry.space_group_name_H-M   'P 1'
#
loop_
_entity.id
_entity.type
_entity.pdbx_description
1 polymer ?
#
loop_
_entity_poly.entity_id
_entity_poly.type
_entity_poly.pdbx_seq_one_letter_code
_entity_poly.pdbx_strand_id
1 'polypeptide(L)'
;MALDDVKLEISKSAEQAAAAILAEADTEAGKIMAQADAEISAMKEKEDKRLAESVERLKRQEISSAELESKKIVLAKKKEILNKAFAETLASLEAAPETEKTAMYKKMVASAKDVIAEPKVYVPEASTATAKDLGVSEVVKSDRISSGIMLENADGTLMVDMQYKTILQAVWDREMKALSDILFG
;
A
#
# COMPACT_ATOMS: atom_id res chain seq x y z
N MET A 1 -19.86 46.26 -91.67
CA MET A 1 -19.90 47.44 -90.79
C MET A 1 -20.85 47.19 -89.62
N ALA A 2 -22.17 47.34 -89.72
CA ALA A 2 -23.06 47.14 -88.56
C ALA A 2 -23.04 45.72 -87.93
N LEU A 3 -22.82 44.66 -88.71
CA LEU A 3 -22.78 43.27 -88.21
C LEU A 3 -21.42 42.87 -87.60
N ASP A 4 -20.35 43.51 -88.05
CA ASP A 4 -18.99 43.27 -87.54
C ASP A 4 -18.81 43.93 -86.17
N ASP A 5 -19.38 45.12 -86.00
CA ASP A 5 -19.41 45.84 -84.72
C ASP A 5 -20.20 45.06 -83.65
N VAL A 6 -21.37 44.49 -84.02
CA VAL A 6 -22.17 43.64 -83.11
C VAL A 6 -21.44 42.37 -82.70
N LYS A 7 -20.72 41.70 -83.62
CA LYS A 7 -19.88 40.55 -83.26
C LYS A 7 -18.77 40.93 -82.29
N LEU A 8 -18.14 42.06 -82.52
CA LEU A 8 -17.04 42.55 -81.68
C LEU A 8 -17.54 42.90 -80.27
N GLU A 9 -18.73 43.48 -80.17
CA GLU A 9 -19.39 43.78 -78.90
C GLU A 9 -19.79 42.51 -78.12
N ILE A 10 -20.33 41.49 -78.81
CA ILE A 10 -20.65 40.18 -78.22
C ILE A 10 -19.38 39.47 -77.72
N SER A 11 -18.32 39.42 -78.53
CA SER A 11 -17.06 38.80 -78.13
C SER A 11 -16.45 39.50 -76.91
N LYS A 12 -16.45 40.84 -76.90
CA LYS A 12 -15.94 41.63 -75.77
C LYS A 12 -16.77 41.42 -74.50
N SER A 13 -18.09 41.34 -74.63
CA SER A 13 -18.99 41.02 -73.52
C SER A 13 -18.78 39.59 -72.99
N ALA A 14 -18.54 38.62 -73.87
CA ALA A 14 -18.27 37.23 -73.49
C ALA A 14 -16.92 37.10 -72.77
N GLU A 15 -15.87 37.78 -73.25
CA GLU A 15 -14.57 37.84 -72.58
C GLU A 15 -14.65 38.48 -71.20
N GLN A 16 -15.41 39.58 -71.06
CA GLN A 16 -15.66 40.21 -69.77
C GLN A 16 -16.42 39.29 -68.80
N ALA A 17 -17.44 38.58 -69.28
CA ALA A 17 -18.18 37.62 -68.46
C ALA A 17 -17.30 36.44 -68.02
N ALA A 18 -16.48 35.89 -68.93
CA ALA A 18 -15.54 34.81 -68.60
C ALA A 18 -14.49 35.26 -67.58
N ALA A 19 -13.94 36.46 -67.74
CA ALA A 19 -12.99 37.04 -66.79
C ALA A 19 -13.63 37.27 -65.40
N ALA A 20 -14.89 37.70 -65.35
CA ALA A 20 -15.62 37.86 -64.09
C ALA A 20 -15.84 36.52 -63.38
N ILE A 21 -16.22 35.47 -64.11
CA ILE A 21 -16.39 34.11 -63.55
C ILE A 21 -15.08 33.57 -63.00
N LEU A 22 -13.96 33.74 -63.73
CA LEU A 22 -12.65 33.30 -63.26
C LEU A 22 -12.20 34.07 -62.01
N ALA A 23 -12.40 35.39 -61.96
CA ALA A 23 -12.08 36.19 -60.79
C ALA A 23 -12.92 35.78 -59.57
N GLU A 24 -14.20 35.45 -59.76
CA GLU A 24 -15.06 34.95 -58.69
C GLU A 24 -14.63 33.55 -58.22
N ALA A 25 -14.28 32.66 -59.15
CA ALA A 25 -13.77 31.33 -58.83
C ALA A 25 -12.43 31.38 -58.06
N ASP A 26 -11.50 32.25 -58.47
CA ASP A 26 -10.23 32.45 -57.77
C ASP A 26 -10.44 33.01 -56.35
N THR A 27 -11.39 33.93 -56.21
CA THR A 27 -11.77 34.49 -54.91
C THR A 27 -12.35 33.41 -54.00
N GLU A 28 -13.23 32.56 -54.53
CA GLU A 28 -13.86 31.48 -53.77
C GLU A 28 -12.85 30.38 -53.40
N ALA A 29 -11.95 30.01 -54.32
CA ALA A 29 -10.85 29.09 -54.04
C ALA A 29 -9.95 29.62 -52.91
N GLY A 30 -9.63 30.92 -52.95
CA GLY A 30 -8.86 31.58 -51.89
C GLY A 30 -9.55 31.51 -50.51
N LYS A 31 -10.87 31.71 -50.46
CA LYS A 31 -11.64 31.56 -49.21
C LYS A 31 -11.64 30.12 -48.69
N ILE A 32 -11.84 29.13 -49.56
CA ILE A 32 -11.82 27.71 -49.18
C ILE A 32 -10.47 27.34 -48.60
N MET A 33 -9.37 27.77 -49.24
CA MET A 33 -8.02 27.52 -48.72
C MET A 33 -7.79 28.20 -47.36
N ALA A 34 -8.18 29.47 -47.22
CA ALA A 34 -8.04 30.19 -45.96
C ALA A 34 -8.86 29.54 -44.82
N GLN A 35 -10.07 29.05 -45.13
CA GLN A 35 -10.89 28.32 -44.17
C GLN A 35 -10.24 26.99 -43.77
N ALA A 36 -9.75 26.22 -44.75
CA ALA A 36 -9.06 24.96 -44.49
C ALA A 36 -7.80 25.16 -43.62
N ASP A 37 -7.00 26.19 -43.90
CA ASP A 37 -5.82 26.53 -43.11
C ASP A 37 -6.18 26.95 -41.68
N ALA A 38 -7.27 27.70 -41.50
CA ALA A 38 -7.78 28.06 -40.19
C ALA A 38 -8.26 26.83 -39.40
N GLU A 39 -8.98 25.91 -40.04
CA GLU A 39 -9.44 24.66 -39.43
C GLU A 39 -8.28 23.74 -39.04
N ILE A 40 -7.27 23.60 -39.91
CA ILE A 40 -6.05 22.83 -39.63
C ILE A 40 -5.30 23.43 -38.44
N SER A 41 -5.16 24.76 -38.40
CA SER A 41 -4.47 25.45 -37.31
C SER A 41 -5.20 25.26 -35.97
N ALA A 42 -6.52 25.44 -35.97
CA ALA A 42 -7.33 25.21 -34.77
C ALA A 42 -7.29 23.74 -34.31
N MET A 43 -7.26 22.78 -35.23
CA MET A 43 -7.12 21.36 -34.90
C MET A 43 -5.76 21.06 -34.27
N LYS A 44 -4.68 21.61 -34.82
CA LYS A 44 -3.32 21.45 -34.27
C LYS A 44 -3.24 21.99 -32.85
N GLU A 45 -3.66 23.23 -32.62
CA GLU A 45 -3.64 23.83 -31.28
C GLU A 45 -4.45 23.02 -30.26
N LYS A 46 -5.62 22.51 -30.66
CA LYS A 46 -6.45 21.65 -29.81
C LYS A 46 -5.75 20.34 -29.46
N GLU A 47 -5.16 19.67 -30.44
CA GLU A 47 -4.47 18.40 -30.21
C GLU A 47 -3.17 18.59 -29.41
N ASP A 48 -2.41 19.67 -29.64
CA ASP A 48 -1.22 20.01 -28.87
C ASP A 48 -1.58 20.26 -27.39
N LYS A 49 -2.67 20.98 -27.13
CA LYS A 49 -3.17 21.18 -25.76
C LYS A 49 -3.59 19.85 -25.14
N ARG A 50 -4.34 19.01 -25.86
CA ARG A 50 -4.78 17.69 -25.38
C ARG A 50 -3.60 16.76 -25.08
N LEU A 51 -2.55 16.81 -25.91
CA LEU A 51 -1.32 16.07 -25.72
C LEU A 51 -0.58 16.55 -24.47
N ALA A 52 -0.41 17.87 -24.31
CA ALA A 52 0.24 18.44 -23.14
C ALA A 52 -0.47 18.04 -21.83
N GLU A 53 -1.80 18.16 -21.79
CA GLU A 53 -2.61 17.73 -20.63
C GLU A 53 -2.48 16.22 -20.36
N SER A 54 -2.40 15.40 -21.41
CA SER A 54 -2.25 13.96 -21.28
C SER A 54 -0.87 13.55 -20.79
N VAL A 55 0.19 14.17 -21.30
CA VAL A 55 1.57 13.97 -20.81
C VAL A 55 1.68 14.35 -19.34
N GLU A 56 1.11 15.49 -18.95
CA GLU A 56 1.16 15.94 -17.56
C GLU A 56 0.37 14.99 -16.64
N ARG A 57 -0.80 14.51 -17.07
CA ARG A 57 -1.58 13.50 -16.35
C ARG A 57 -0.80 12.20 -16.17
N LEU A 58 -0.20 11.68 -17.25
CA LEU A 58 0.60 10.46 -17.20
C LEU A 58 1.81 10.63 -16.28
N LYS A 59 2.50 11.76 -16.36
CA LYS A 59 3.64 12.07 -15.48
C LYS A 59 3.24 12.06 -14.01
N ARG A 60 2.11 12.69 -13.67
CA ARG A 60 1.58 12.67 -12.29
C ARG A 60 1.25 11.26 -11.83
N GLN A 61 0.60 10.47 -12.69
CA GLN A 61 0.25 9.09 -12.39
C GLN A 61 1.49 8.22 -12.16
N GLU A 62 2.51 8.36 -13.01
CA GLU A 62 3.74 7.58 -12.92
C GLU A 62 4.53 7.91 -11.66
N ILE A 63 4.65 9.20 -11.32
CA ILE A 63 5.30 9.65 -10.08
C ILE A 63 4.54 9.11 -8.86
N SER A 64 3.22 9.25 -8.84
CA SER A 64 2.40 8.76 -7.73
C SER A 64 2.51 7.23 -7.57
N SER A 65 2.58 6.50 -8.69
CA SER A 65 2.75 5.04 -8.69
C SER A 65 4.12 4.66 -8.14
N ALA A 66 5.18 5.31 -8.62
CA ALA A 66 6.55 5.08 -8.15
C ALA A 66 6.73 5.39 -6.67
N GLU A 67 6.13 6.49 -6.18
CA GLU A 67 6.14 6.83 -4.76
C GLU A 67 5.41 5.79 -3.91
N LEU A 68 4.26 5.29 -4.37
CA LEU A 68 3.50 4.27 -3.67
C LEU A 68 4.28 2.96 -3.57
N GLU A 69 4.88 2.51 -4.67
CA GLU A 69 5.67 1.29 -4.70
C GLU A 69 6.93 1.42 -3.83
N SER A 70 7.60 2.58 -3.86
CA SER A 70 8.72 2.87 -2.97
C SER A 70 8.32 2.77 -1.49
N LYS A 71 7.20 3.40 -1.10
CA LYS A 71 6.67 3.32 0.28
C LYS A 71 6.34 1.88 0.66
N LYS A 72 5.74 1.10 -0.25
CA LYS A 72 5.40 -0.30 -0.03
C LYS A 72 6.64 -1.15 0.22
N ILE A 73 7.71 -0.97 -0.57
CA ILE A 73 8.98 -1.68 -0.38
C ILE A 73 9.57 -1.35 0.99
N VAL A 74 9.62 -0.08 1.37
CA VAL A 74 10.15 0.35 2.67
C VAL A 74 9.34 -0.24 3.81
N LEU A 75 8.01 -0.17 3.76
CA LEU A 75 7.13 -0.73 4.80
C LEU A 75 7.26 -2.26 4.90
N ALA A 76 7.38 -2.95 3.77
CA ALA A 76 7.60 -4.39 3.75
C ALA A 76 8.93 -4.75 4.45
N LYS A 77 10.01 -4.02 4.18
CA LYS A 77 11.30 -4.24 4.83
C LYS A 77 11.29 -3.89 6.32
N LYS A 78 10.62 -2.82 6.72
CA LYS A 78 10.42 -2.50 8.15
C LYS A 78 9.69 -3.64 8.86
N LYS A 79 8.63 -4.19 8.26
CA LYS A 79 7.88 -5.32 8.80
C LYS A 79 8.74 -6.59 8.91
N GLU A 80 9.57 -6.89 7.91
CA GLU A 80 10.51 -8.02 7.97
C GLU A 80 11.47 -7.89 9.16
N ILE A 81 12.03 -6.69 9.38
CA ILE A 81 12.95 -6.42 10.50
C ILE A 81 12.23 -6.59 11.85
N LEU A 82 11.02 -6.04 11.99
CA LEU A 82 10.22 -6.19 13.21
C LEU A 82 9.91 -7.67 13.49
N ASN A 83 9.47 -8.41 12.46
CA ASN A 83 9.19 -9.84 12.61
C ASN A 83 10.43 -10.64 13.00
N LYS A 84 11.60 -10.30 12.45
CA LYS A 84 12.87 -10.94 12.80
C LYS A 84 13.22 -10.66 14.26
N ALA A 85 13.13 -9.41 14.69
CA ALA A 85 13.41 -9.03 16.08
C ALA A 85 12.45 -9.71 17.07
N PHE A 86 11.16 -9.82 16.73
CA PHE A 86 10.19 -10.58 17.51
C PHE A 86 10.59 -12.05 17.63
N ALA A 87 10.90 -12.70 16.49
CA ALA A 87 11.27 -14.11 16.45
C ALA A 87 12.55 -14.41 17.22
N GLU A 88 13.59 -13.57 17.09
CA GLU A 88 14.86 -13.71 17.81
C GLU A 88 14.68 -13.49 19.32
N THR A 89 13.86 -12.52 19.71
CA THR A 89 13.54 -12.29 21.13
C THR A 89 12.80 -13.48 21.72
N LEU A 90 11.79 -14.00 21.01
CA LEU A 90 11.06 -15.19 21.43
C LEU A 90 12.00 -16.39 21.56
N ALA A 91 12.83 -16.65 20.54
CA ALA A 91 13.81 -17.74 20.57
C ALA A 91 14.78 -17.60 21.75
N SER A 92 15.20 -16.38 22.10
CA SER A 92 16.05 -16.14 23.28
C SER A 92 15.33 -16.45 24.59
N LEU A 93 14.05 -16.09 24.72
CA LEU A 93 13.25 -16.45 25.90
C LEU A 93 13.08 -17.97 26.01
N GLU A 94 12.85 -18.64 24.88
CA GLU A 94 12.71 -20.10 24.78
C GLU A 94 14.01 -20.84 25.05
N ALA A 95 15.16 -20.25 24.70
CA ALA A 95 16.48 -20.81 24.94
C ALA A 95 17.04 -20.50 26.34
N ALA A 96 16.34 -19.69 27.15
CA ALA A 96 16.80 -19.31 28.48
C ALA A 96 17.06 -20.55 29.37
N PRO A 97 18.02 -20.48 30.31
CA PRO A 97 18.27 -21.55 31.27
C PRO A 97 17.03 -21.88 32.11
N GLU A 98 16.88 -23.13 32.52
CA GLU A 98 15.69 -23.59 33.25
C GLU A 98 15.49 -22.87 34.60
N THR A 99 16.58 -22.44 35.24
CA THR A 99 16.53 -21.63 36.46
C THR A 99 15.87 -20.27 36.23
N GLU A 100 16.17 -19.63 35.10
CA GLU A 100 15.58 -18.36 34.71
C GLU A 100 14.12 -18.54 34.29
N LYS A 101 13.82 -19.58 33.50
CA LYS A 101 12.45 -19.94 33.12
C LYS A 101 11.57 -20.20 34.34
N THR A 102 12.05 -20.96 35.32
CA THR A 102 11.33 -21.23 36.56
C THR A 102 11.03 -19.94 37.34
N ALA A 103 11.99 -19.01 37.38
CA ALA A 103 11.79 -17.70 37.99
C ALA A 103 10.73 -16.86 37.24
N MET A 104 10.72 -16.91 35.90
CA MET A 104 9.69 -16.27 35.07
C MET A 104 8.31 -16.89 35.31
N TYR A 105 8.21 -18.22 35.33
CA TYR A 105 6.96 -18.94 35.59
C TYR A 105 6.38 -18.59 36.96
N LYS A 106 7.22 -18.48 37.99
CA LYS A 106 6.78 -18.04 39.32
C LYS A 106 6.16 -16.64 39.31
N LYS A 107 6.73 -15.70 38.52
CA LYS A 107 6.15 -14.37 38.35
C LYS A 107 4.83 -14.40 37.58
N MET A 108 4.73 -15.22 36.53
CA MET A 108 3.50 -15.41 35.75
C MET A 108 2.37 -15.97 36.61
N VAL A 109 2.67 -17.00 37.42
CA VAL A 109 1.73 -17.54 38.42
C VAL A 109 1.30 -16.44 39.38
N ALA A 110 2.24 -15.67 39.94
CA ALA A 110 1.92 -14.61 40.87
C ALA A 110 0.99 -13.54 40.25
N SER A 111 1.22 -13.13 39.00
CA SER A 111 0.34 -12.19 38.31
C SER A 111 -1.05 -12.74 38.01
N ALA A 112 -1.18 -14.07 37.92
CA ALA A 112 -2.46 -14.72 37.66
C ALA A 112 -3.27 -14.98 38.93
N LYS A 113 -2.67 -14.86 40.14
CA LYS A 113 -3.37 -15.12 41.41
C LYS A 113 -4.54 -14.18 41.68
N ASP A 114 -4.51 -12.97 41.12
CA ASP A 114 -5.61 -12.02 41.19
C ASP A 114 -6.84 -12.48 40.40
N VAL A 115 -6.65 -13.41 39.45
CA VAL A 115 -7.70 -13.96 38.58
C VAL A 115 -8.06 -15.40 38.98
N ILE A 116 -7.06 -16.21 39.37
CA ILE A 116 -7.20 -17.62 39.76
C ILE A 116 -6.46 -17.83 41.08
N ALA A 117 -7.19 -18.02 42.18
CA ALA A 117 -6.61 -18.15 43.52
C ALA A 117 -5.65 -19.35 43.67
N GLU A 118 -6.03 -20.52 43.14
CA GLU A 118 -5.24 -21.75 43.18
C GLU A 118 -5.17 -22.37 41.78
N PRO A 119 -4.27 -21.89 40.90
CA PRO A 119 -4.22 -22.35 39.53
C PRO A 119 -3.50 -23.70 39.42
N LYS A 120 -4.06 -24.57 38.59
CA LYS A 120 -3.36 -25.71 38.00
C LYS A 120 -2.48 -25.19 36.86
N VAL A 121 -1.20 -25.51 36.86
CA VAL A 121 -0.24 -24.97 35.88
C VAL A 121 0.17 -26.04 34.88
N TYR A 122 -0.01 -25.75 33.60
CA TYR A 122 0.52 -26.56 32.52
C TYR A 122 1.87 -26.01 32.06
N VAL A 123 2.88 -26.87 31.99
CA VAL A 123 4.25 -26.56 31.59
C VAL A 123 4.67 -27.45 30.40
N PRO A 124 5.68 -27.04 29.61
CA PRO A 124 6.25 -27.90 28.57
C PRO A 124 6.74 -29.24 29.13
N GLU A 125 6.64 -30.32 28.36
CA GLU A 125 7.12 -31.65 28.80
C GLU A 125 8.59 -31.64 29.25
N ALA A 126 9.42 -30.87 28.54
CA ALA A 126 10.84 -30.73 28.80
C ALA A 126 11.16 -29.93 30.08
N SER A 127 10.18 -29.25 30.69
CA SER A 127 10.41 -28.46 31.89
C SER A 127 10.65 -29.35 33.11
N THR A 128 11.52 -28.88 34.00
CA THR A 128 11.81 -29.52 35.29
C THR A 128 11.15 -28.80 36.47
N ALA A 129 10.41 -27.70 36.21
CA ALA A 129 9.70 -26.94 37.24
C ALA A 129 8.65 -27.81 37.94
N THR A 130 8.65 -27.77 39.27
CA THR A 130 7.69 -28.51 40.10
C THR A 130 6.63 -27.59 40.72
N ALA A 131 5.52 -28.18 41.19
CA ALA A 131 4.47 -27.43 41.89
C ALA A 131 5.01 -26.68 43.13
N LYS A 132 6.00 -27.24 43.80
CA LYS A 132 6.68 -26.61 44.94
C LYS A 132 7.50 -25.39 44.52
N ASP A 133 8.19 -25.46 43.37
CA ASP A 133 8.99 -24.34 42.86
C ASP A 133 8.11 -23.14 42.48
N LEU A 134 6.94 -23.43 41.89
CA LEU A 134 5.97 -22.44 41.43
C LEU A 134 5.00 -21.98 42.52
N GLY A 135 4.87 -22.72 43.62
CA GLY A 135 3.95 -22.41 44.72
C GLY A 135 2.49 -22.54 44.31
N VAL A 136 2.16 -23.62 43.61
CA VAL A 136 0.83 -23.95 43.07
C VAL A 136 0.37 -25.34 43.54
N SER A 137 -0.93 -25.62 43.37
CA SER A 137 -1.56 -26.88 43.76
C SER A 137 -1.10 -28.06 42.90
N GLU A 138 -0.96 -27.85 41.59
CA GLU A 138 -0.62 -28.90 40.64
C GLU A 138 0.18 -28.33 39.45
N VAL A 139 1.16 -29.12 38.98
CA VAL A 139 1.87 -28.89 37.71
C VAL A 139 1.63 -30.09 36.80
N VAL A 140 1.15 -29.82 35.58
CA VAL A 140 0.90 -30.82 34.54
C VAL A 140 1.83 -30.57 33.36
N LYS A 141 2.49 -31.63 32.91
CA LYS A 141 3.28 -31.60 31.68
C LYS A 141 2.36 -31.71 30.48
N SER A 142 2.53 -30.83 29.50
CA SER A 142 1.74 -30.82 28.27
C SER A 142 2.63 -30.73 27.04
N ASP A 143 2.31 -31.56 26.05
CA ASP A 143 2.88 -31.54 24.70
C ASP A 143 2.37 -30.37 23.85
N ARG A 144 1.23 -29.77 24.23
CA ARG A 144 0.64 -28.61 23.56
C ARG A 144 1.36 -27.30 23.86
N ILE A 145 2.21 -27.27 24.90
CA ILE A 145 2.91 -26.07 25.34
C ILE A 145 4.38 -26.20 24.95
N SER A 146 4.79 -25.42 23.94
CA SER A 146 6.19 -25.35 23.52
C SER A 146 7.05 -24.52 24.47
N SER A 147 6.50 -23.42 24.99
CA SER A 147 7.21 -22.45 25.83
C SER A 147 6.25 -21.58 26.66
N GLY A 148 6.72 -21.11 27.81
CA GLY A 148 5.89 -20.43 28.81
C GLY A 148 4.98 -21.39 29.58
N ILE A 149 3.88 -20.89 30.14
CA ILE A 149 2.93 -21.70 30.93
C ILE A 149 1.49 -21.36 30.60
N MET A 150 0.58 -22.24 31.00
CA MET A 150 -0.86 -21.98 30.94
C MET A 150 -1.46 -22.27 32.32
N LEU A 151 -2.37 -21.42 32.78
CA LEU A 151 -2.98 -21.57 34.10
C LEU A 151 -4.46 -21.89 33.94
N GLU A 152 -4.94 -22.89 34.67
CA GLU A 152 -6.33 -23.31 34.68
C GLU A 152 -6.88 -23.21 36.10
N ASN A 153 -8.14 -22.80 36.25
CA ASN A 153 -8.81 -22.83 37.55
C ASN A 153 -9.19 -24.27 37.95
N ALA A 154 -9.54 -24.48 39.22
CA ALA A 154 -9.87 -25.80 39.75
C ALA A 154 -11.01 -26.52 39.00
N ASP A 155 -12.00 -25.77 38.50
CA ASP A 155 -13.18 -26.30 37.81
C ASP A 155 -13.00 -26.46 36.29
N GLY A 156 -11.84 -26.07 35.74
CA GLY A 156 -11.51 -26.17 34.30
C GLY A 156 -12.27 -25.21 33.38
N THR A 157 -13.03 -24.26 33.94
CA THR A 157 -13.85 -23.30 33.17
C THR A 157 -13.07 -22.09 32.66
N LEU A 158 -11.92 -21.79 33.28
CA LEU A 158 -11.11 -20.62 32.98
C LEU A 158 -9.66 -21.04 32.75
N MET A 159 -9.12 -20.60 31.62
CA MET A 159 -7.75 -20.86 31.22
C MET A 159 -7.08 -19.55 30.82
N VAL A 160 -5.91 -19.29 31.38
CA VAL A 160 -5.11 -18.09 31.15
C VAL A 160 -3.83 -18.49 30.43
N ASP A 161 -3.70 -18.03 29.20
CA ASP A 161 -2.51 -18.22 28.38
C ASP A 161 -1.41 -17.25 28.81
N MET A 162 -0.34 -17.81 29.38
CA MET A 162 0.89 -17.11 29.77
C MET A 162 2.09 -17.67 29.00
N GLN A 163 1.87 -18.14 27.77
CA GLN A 163 2.95 -18.54 26.89
C GLN A 163 3.81 -17.33 26.52
N TYR A 164 5.13 -17.55 26.32
CA TYR A 164 6.07 -16.47 26.02
C TYR A 164 5.66 -15.68 24.79
N LYS A 165 5.18 -16.36 23.75
CA LYS A 165 4.68 -15.71 22.54
C LYS A 165 3.50 -14.78 22.82
N THR A 166 2.54 -15.20 23.64
CA THR A 166 1.33 -14.44 23.97
C THR A 166 1.68 -13.18 24.77
N ILE A 167 2.54 -13.32 25.78
CA ILE A 167 3.02 -12.20 26.59
C ILE A 167 3.86 -11.24 25.74
N LEU A 168 4.80 -11.77 24.95
CA LEU A 168 5.64 -10.97 24.06
C LEU A 168 4.80 -10.22 23.04
N GLN A 169 3.79 -10.85 22.44
CA GLN A 169 2.86 -10.21 21.49
C GLN A 169 2.13 -9.04 22.15
N ALA A 170 1.61 -9.21 23.37
CA ALA A 170 0.92 -8.14 24.09
C ALA A 170 1.85 -6.94 24.38
N VAL A 171 3.10 -7.20 24.77
CA VAL A 171 4.11 -6.13 24.95
C VAL A 171 4.46 -5.50 23.62
N TRP A 172 4.65 -6.31 22.58
CA TRP A 172 5.02 -5.87 21.23
C TRP A 172 3.99 -4.91 20.64
N ASP A 173 2.70 -5.25 20.78
CA ASP A 173 1.60 -4.43 20.28
C ASP A 173 1.47 -3.11 21.06
N ARG A 174 1.71 -3.14 22.38
CA ARG A 174 1.69 -1.96 23.24
C ARG A 174 2.85 -1.00 22.95
N GLU A 175 4.04 -1.55 22.75
CA GLU A 175 5.28 -0.79 22.58
C GLU A 175 5.65 -0.54 21.10
N MET A 176 4.77 -0.90 20.15
CA MET A 176 5.06 -0.84 18.70
C MET A 176 5.60 0.51 18.26
N LYS A 177 5.07 1.61 18.81
CA LYS A 177 5.53 2.96 18.51
C LYS A 177 6.99 3.15 18.95
N ALA A 178 7.29 2.86 20.21
CA ALA A 178 8.64 2.98 20.75
C ALA A 178 9.64 2.07 20.01
N LEU A 179 9.23 0.85 19.65
CA LEU A 179 10.04 -0.08 18.85
C LEU A 179 10.33 0.49 17.46
N SER A 180 9.33 1.08 16.81
CA SER A 180 9.50 1.72 15.51
C SER A 180 10.46 2.91 15.58
N ASP A 181 10.32 3.76 16.60
CA ASP A 181 11.18 4.94 16.79
C ASP A 181 12.65 4.51 17.03
N ILE A 182 12.88 3.47 17.84
CA ILE A 182 14.23 2.94 18.10
C ILE A 182 14.86 2.34 16.84
N LEU A 183 14.11 1.54 16.07
CA LEU A 183 14.66 0.79 14.94
C LEU A 183 14.79 1.61 13.66
N PHE A 184 13.93 2.62 13.48
CA PHE A 184 13.80 3.31 12.21
C PHE A 184 13.96 4.82 12.27
N GLY A 185 14.06 5.42 13.47
CA GLY A 185 14.20 6.87 13.67
C GLY A 185 12.88 7.60 13.62
#